data_AF-A0A6H3F9P0-F1
#
_entry.id   AF-A0A6H3F9P0-F1
#
_cell.length_a   1.000
_cell.length_b   1.000
_cell.length_c   1.000
_cell.angle_alpha   90.00
_cell.angle_beta   90.00
_cell.angle_gamma   90.00
#
_symmetry.space_group_name_H-M   'P 1'
#
loop_
_entity.id
_entity.type
_entity.pdbx_description
1 polymer ?
#
loop_
_entity_poly.entity_id
_entity_poly.type
_entity_poly.pdbx_seq_one_letter_code
_entity_poly.pdbx_strand_id
1 'polypeptide(L)' 'ETYTHSWKRAANLPIWTHHYNYSRPHTALGRKPPASKLERG' A
#
# COMPACT_ATOMS: atom_id res chain seq x y z
N GLU A 1 -0.11 8.84 15.80
CA GLU A 1 -0.35 10.27 15.51
C GLU A 1 -1.51 10.41 14.53
N THR A 2 -2.37 11.40 14.73
CA THR A 2 -3.51 11.68 13.85
C THR A 2 -3.18 12.88 12.96
N TYR A 3 -3.41 12.77 11.64
CA TYR A 3 -3.19 13.91 10.74
C TYR A 3 -4.11 15.07 11.11
N THR A 4 -3.53 16.20 11.53
CA THR A 4 -4.29 17.42 11.88
C THR A 4 -5.01 18.05 10.69
N HIS A 5 -4.51 17.81 9.47
CA HIS A 5 -5.07 18.38 8.23
C HIS A 5 -5.17 17.31 7.12
N SER A 6 -6.18 17.44 6.27
CA SER A 6 -6.43 16.54 5.13
C SER A 6 -5.27 16.50 4.13
N TRP A 7 -4.62 17.64 3.88
CA TRP A 7 -3.50 17.73 2.93
C TRP A 7 -2.27 16.93 3.40
N LYS A 8 -2.00 16.88 4.71
CA LYS A 8 -0.91 16.04 5.26
C LYS A 8 -1.18 14.56 5.01
N ARG A 9 -2.44 14.13 5.13
CA ARG A 9 -2.85 12.75 4.80
C ARG A 9 -2.69 12.48 3.30
N ALA A 10 -3.14 13.41 2.46
CA ALA A 10 -3.03 13.29 1.01
C ALA A 10 -1.58 13.18 0.53
N ALA A 11 -0.66 13.97 1.11
CA ALA A 11 0.76 13.89 0.80
C ALA A 11 1.38 12.51 1.15
N ASN A 12 0.89 11.85 2.20
CA ASN A 12 1.35 10.52 2.61
C ASN A 12 0.65 9.36 1.90
N LEU A 13 -0.52 9.61 1.30
CA LEU A 13 -1.30 8.60 0.61
C LEU A 13 -0.50 7.83 -0.46
N PRO A 14 0.25 8.47 -1.40
CA PRO A 14 0.98 7.72 -2.42
C PRO A 14 2.04 6.76 -1.82
N ILE A 15 2.66 7.15 -0.72
CA ILE A 15 3.66 6.33 -0.02
C ILE A 15 2.99 5.08 0.56
N TRP A 16 1.89 5.25 1.27
CA TRP A 16 1.13 4.15 1.86
C TRP A 16 0.54 3.22 0.79
N THR A 17 0.01 3.78 -0.29
CA THR A 17 -0.50 3.00 -1.43
C THR A 17 0.60 2.16 -2.05
N HIS A 18 1.80 2.71 -2.28
CA HIS A 18 2.93 1.95 -2.80
C HIS A 18 3.33 0.81 -1.84
N HIS A 19 3.50 1.12 -0.56
CA HIS A 19 3.86 0.12 0.44
C HIS A 19 2.82 -1.01 0.51
N TYR A 20 1.53 -0.68 0.52
CA TYR A 20 0.44 -1.65 0.57
C TYR A 20 0.44 -2.59 -0.65
N ASN A 21 0.65 -2.03 -1.84
CA ASN A 21 0.58 -2.76 -3.10
C ASN A 21 1.83 -3.60 -3.39
N TYR A 22 3.02 -3.17 -2.94
CA TYR A 22 4.28 -3.78 -3.37
C TYR A 22 5.12 -4.39 -2.25
N SER A 23 4.90 -4.00 -0.99
CA SER A 23 5.78 -4.44 0.12
C SER A 23 5.02 -5.16 1.23
N ARG A 24 3.76 -4.80 1.47
CA ARG A 24 3.01 -5.34 2.61
C ARG A 24 2.63 -6.81 2.36
N PRO A 25 3.02 -7.74 3.25
CA PRO A 25 2.62 -9.13 3.13
C PRO A 25 1.13 -9.29 3.49
N HIS A 26 0.37 -9.97 2.64
CA HIS A 26 -1.03 -10.30 2.91
C HIS A 26 -1.21 -11.79 3.11
N THR A 27 -1.82 -12.17 4.22
CA THR A 27 -2.05 -13.59 4.58
C THR A 27 -2.91 -14.32 3.56
N ALA A 28 -3.95 -13.65 3.03
CA ALA A 28 -4.80 -14.17 1.96
C ALA A 28 -4.05 -14.42 0.63
N LEU A 29 -2.87 -13.82 0.45
CA LEU A 29 -2.02 -13.98 -0.73
C LEU A 29 -0.77 -14.82 -0.42
N GLY A 30 -0.78 -15.61 0.66
CA GLY A 30 0.38 -16.43 1.05
C GLY A 30 1.58 -15.58 1.48
N ARG A 31 1.32 -14.46 2.17
CA ARG A 31 2.33 -13.46 2.60
C ARG A 31 2.99 -12.70 1.45
N LYS A 32 2.40 -12.71 0.26
CA LYS A 32 2.85 -11.90 -0.88
C LYS A 32 2.10 -10.56 -0.93
N PRO A 33 2.71 -9.51 -1.52
CA PRO A 33 2.01 -8.26 -1.78
C PRO A 33 0.96 -8.41 -2.90
N PRO A 34 -0.05 -7.53 -2.98
CA PRO A 34 -1.12 -7.61 -3.99
C PRO A 34 -0.59 -7.55 -5.42
N ALA A 35 0.46 -6.74 -5.65
CA ALA A 35 1.09 -6.63 -6.95
C ALA A 35 1.73 -7.95 -7.45
N SER A 36 2.01 -8.92 -6.58
CA SER A 36 2.47 -10.24 -7.01
C SER A 36 1.43 -11.03 -7.79
N LYS A 37 0.15 -10.61 -7.77
CA LYS A 37 -0.94 -11.24 -8.53
C LYS A 37 -1.15 -10.59 -9.91
N LEU A 38 -0.55 -9.43 -10.15
CA LEU A 38 -0.55 -8.81 -11.48
C LEU A 38 0.44 -9.60 -12.35
N GLU A 39 -0.08 -10.50 -13.19
CA GLU A 39 0.73 -11.12 -14.23
C GLU A 39 1.22 -10.03 -15.19
N ARG A 40 2.51 -10.07 -15.51
CA ARG A 40 3.06 -9.32 -16.64
C ARG A 40 2.61 -10.10 -17.88
N GLY A 41 1.53 -9.65 -18.50
CA GLY A 41 1.13 -10.14 -19.83
C GLY A 41 2.26 -9.98 -20.83
#